data_AF-A0A4R4UYG7-F1
#
_entry.id   AF-A0A4R4UYG7-F1
#
_cell.length_a   1.000
_cell.length_b   1.000
_cell.length_c   1.000
_cell.angle_alpha   90.00
_cell.angle_beta   90.00
_cell.angle_gamma   90.00
#
_symmetry.space_group_name_H-M   'P 1'
#
loop_
_entity.id
_entity.type
_entity.pdbx_description
1 polymer ?
#
loop_
_entity_poly.entity_id
_entity_poly.type
_entity_poly.pdbx_seq_one_letter_code
_entity_poly.pdbx_strand_id
1 'polypeptide(L)' 'MDDAVTLLLIRHLFPGWTITREEGAWCATLSSPDADGLLGKLAAADPGLAERAVSLLAEKR' A
#
# COMPACT_ATOMS: atom_id res chain seq x y z
N MET A 1 11.08 12.77 -15.88
CA MET A 1 10.01 11.74 -15.91
C MET A 1 8.70 12.48 -15.73
N ASP A 2 7.67 12.14 -16.47
CA ASP A 2 6.37 12.82 -16.35
C ASP A 2 5.62 12.29 -15.13
N ASP A 3 5.32 13.17 -14.18
CA ASP A 3 4.66 12.81 -12.92
C ASP A 3 3.26 12.24 -13.19
N ALA A 4 2.54 12.71 -14.21
CA ALA A 4 1.21 12.23 -14.52
C ALA A 4 1.25 10.79 -15.06
N VAL A 5 2.21 10.47 -15.93
CA VAL A 5 2.43 9.10 -16.42
C VAL A 5 2.81 8.17 -15.27
N THR A 6 3.67 8.64 -14.37
CA THR A 6 4.10 7.87 -13.18
C THR A 6 2.91 7.56 -12.28
N LEU A 7 2.06 8.55 -11.99
CA LEU A 7 0.86 8.35 -11.17
C LEU A 7 -0.16 7.43 -11.83
N LEU A 8 -0.30 7.49 -13.16
CA LEU A 8 -1.18 6.60 -13.90
C LEU A 8 -0.74 5.14 -13.73
N LEU A 9 0.57 4.88 -13.86
CA LEU A 9 1.15 3.56 -13.64
C LEU A 9 0.92 3.08 -12.21
N ILE A 10 1.19 3.91 -11.20
CA ILE A 10 1.01 3.54 -9.79
C ILE A 10 -0.46 3.23 -9.49
N ARG A 11 -1.41 4.03 -10.00
CA ARG A 11 -2.86 3.74 -9.86
C ARG A 11 -3.27 2.44 -10.52
N HIS A 12 -2.61 2.05 -11.62
CA HIS A 12 -2.87 0.79 -12.30
C HIS A 12 -2.31 -0.41 -11.52
N LEU A 13 -1.11 -0.29 -10.95
CA LEU A 13 -0.46 -1.35 -10.19
C LEU A 13 -1.11 -1.56 -8.81
N PHE A 14 -1.63 -0.50 -8.18
CA PHE A 14 -2.20 -0.53 -6.84
C PHE A 14 -3.67 -0.10 -6.83
N PRO A 15 -4.57 -0.89 -7.43
CA PRO A 15 -5.99 -0.58 -7.44
C PRO A 15 -6.54 -0.55 -6.00
N GLY A 16 -7.12 0.59 -5.62
CA GLY A 16 -7.67 0.80 -4.27
C GLY A 16 -6.76 1.55 -3.31
N TRP A 17 -5.57 1.99 -3.76
CA TRP A 17 -4.76 2.96 -3.06
C TRP A 17 -5.21 4.37 -3.45
N THR A 18 -5.37 5.25 -2.47
CA THR A 18 -5.63 6.67 -2.68
C THR A 18 -4.31 7.41 -2.65
N ILE A 19 -3.91 7.95 -3.79
CA ILE A 19 -2.66 8.71 -3.96
C ILE A 19 -2.99 10.20 -3.94
N THR A 20 -2.46 10.91 -2.95
CA THR A 20 -2.65 12.35 -2.75
C THR A 20 -1.30 13.04 -2.70
N ARG A 21 -1.31 14.37 -2.85
CA ARG A 21 -0.14 15.20 -2.61
C ARG A 21 -0.40 16.03 -1.35
N GLU A 22 0.39 15.80 -0.32
CA GLU A 22 0.28 16.46 0.98
C GLU A 22 1.62 17.12 1.32
N GLU A 23 1.59 18.42 1.63
CA GLU A 23 2.79 19.19 2.00
C GLU A 23 3.98 19.07 1.01
N GLY A 24 3.67 18.86 -0.27
CA GLY A 24 4.66 18.70 -1.33
C GLY A 24 5.17 17.27 -1.52
N ALA A 25 4.82 16.33 -0.65
CA ALA A 25 5.12 14.91 -0.77
C ALA A 25 3.97 14.12 -1.39
N TRP A 26 4.29 13.03 -2.09
CA TRP A 26 3.30 12.06 -2.55
C TRP A 26 2.98 11.09 -1.42
N CYS A 27 1.73 11.06 -1.01
CA CYS A 27 1.21 10.16 0.02
C CYS A 27 0.34 9.09 -0.65
N ALA A 28 0.39 7.86 -0.12
CA ALA A 28 -0.50 6.80 -0.53
C ALA A 28 -1.17 6.17 0.68
N THR A 29 -2.50 6.10 0.65
CA THR A 29 -3.31 5.50 1.72
C THR A 29 -4.07 4.32 1.16
N LEU A 30 -4.14 3.23 1.94
CA LEU A 30 -4.92 2.05 1.60
C LEU A 30 -5.97 1.80 2.69
N SER A 31 -7.15 1.35 2.28
CA SER A 31 -8.28 1.08 3.18
C SER A 31 -8.86 -0.29 2.88
N SER A 32 -9.31 -0.99 3.91
CA SER A 32 -9.92 -2.32 3.84
C SER A 32 -10.97 -2.47 4.95
N PRO A 33 -12.08 -3.19 4.71
CA PRO A 33 -13.08 -3.45 5.76
C PRO A 33 -12.56 -4.34 6.89
N ASP A 34 -11.54 -5.16 6.61
CA ASP A 34 -10.92 -6.07 7.56
C ASP A 34 -9.39 -6.10 7.41
N ALA A 35 -8.72 -6.64 8.43
CA ALA A 35 -7.26 -6.68 8.52
C ALA A 35 -6.62 -7.61 7.47
N ASP A 36 -7.28 -8.71 7.12
CA ASP A 36 -6.76 -9.66 6.12
C ASP A 36 -6.73 -9.03 4.73
N GLY A 37 -7.78 -8.28 4.37
CA GLY A 37 -7.82 -7.49 3.14
C GLY A 37 -6.78 -6.36 3.12
N LEU A 38 -6.43 -5.79 4.28
CA LEU A 38 -5.38 -4.77 4.37
C LEU A 38 -3.99 -5.40 4.12
N LEU A 39 -3.72 -6.54 4.75
CA LEU A 39 -2.48 -7.29 4.56
C LEU A 39 -2.33 -7.82 3.13
N GLY A 40 -3.42 -8.30 2.51
CA GLY A 40 -3.41 -8.71 1.10
C GLY A 40 -3.06 -7.58 0.15
N LYS A 41 -3.58 -6.36 0.39
CA LYS A 41 -3.22 -5.17 -0.40
C LYS A 41 -1.77 -4.73 -0.18
N LEU A 42 -1.23 -4.88 1.03
CA LEU A 42 0.18 -4.62 1.32
C LEU A 42 1.09 -5.65 0.64
N ALA A 43 0.73 -6.93 0.68
CA ALA A 43 1.48 -8.01 0.04
C ALA A 43 1.58 -7.83 -1.48
N ALA A 44 0.55 -7.29 -2.12
CA ALA A 44 0.58 -6.96 -3.54
C ALA A 44 1.60 -5.87 -3.89
N ALA A 45 1.94 -4.98 -2.94
CA ALA A 45 2.94 -3.94 -3.11
C ALA A 45 4.34 -4.39 -2.73
N ASP A 46 4.46 -5.12 -1.62
CA ASP A 46 5.70 -5.73 -1.18
C ASP A 46 5.36 -7.02 -0.42
N PRO A 47 5.57 -8.20 -1.05
CA PRO A 47 5.32 -9.48 -0.41
C PRO A 47 6.09 -9.67 0.90
N GLY A 48 7.32 -9.15 0.99
CA GLY A 48 8.17 -9.28 2.18
C GLY A 48 7.71 -8.41 3.35
N LEU A 49 7.00 -7.31 3.06
CA LEU A 49 6.47 -6.41 4.09
C LEU A 49 5.24 -7.01 4.80
N ALA A 50 4.41 -7.74 4.06
CA ALA A 50 3.30 -8.49 4.63
C ALA A 50 3.78 -9.64 5.54
N GLU A 51 4.80 -10.41 5.11
CA GLU A 51 5.39 -11.48 5.93
C GLU A 51 5.99 -10.94 7.23
N ARG A 52 6.67 -9.79 7.18
CA ARG A 52 7.18 -9.11 8.37
C ARG A 52 6.07 -8.64 9.30
N ALA A 53 4.99 -8.09 8.76
CA ALA A 53 3.83 -7.66 9.56
C ALA A 53 3.17 -8.85 10.28
N VAL A 54 3.00 -9.98 9.58
CA VAL A 54 2.44 -11.21 10.17
C VAL A 54 3.36 -11.76 11.27
N SER A 55 4.67 -11.79 11.03
CA SER A 55 5.66 -12.24 12.03
C SER A 55 5.61 -11.39 13.31
N LEU A 56 5.58 -10.06 13.16
CA LEU A 56 5.49 -9.14 14.30
C LEU A 56 4.17 -9.27 15.08
N LEU A 57 3.07 -9.56 14.40
CA LEU A 57 1.78 -9.82 15.05
C LEU A 57 1.77 -11.15 15.81
N ALA A 58 2.45 -12.17 15.28
CA ALA A 58 2.60 -13.48 15.93
C ALA A 58 3.50 -13.42 17.18
N GLU A 59 4.55 -12.60 17.17
CA GLU A 59 5.42 -12.36 18.34
C GLU A 59 4.72 -11.64 19.50
N LYS A 60 3.60 -10.96 19.22
CA LYS A 60 2.83 -10.19 20.21
C LYS A 60 1.67 -10.96 20.85
N ARG A 61 1.52 -12.25 20.55
CA ARG A 61 0.40 -13.08 20.99
C ARG A 61 0.75 -13.99 22.17
#